data_AF-A0A060UUH9-F1
#
_entry.id   AF-A0A060UUH9-F1
#
_cell.length_a   1.000
_cell.length_b   1.000
_cell.length_c   1.000
_cell.angle_alpha   90.00
_cell.angle_beta   90.00
_cell.angle_gamma   90.00
#
_symmetry.space_group_name_H-M   'P 1'
#
loop_
_entity.id
_entity.type
_entity.pdbx_description
1 polymer ?
#
loop_
_entity_poly.entity_id
_entity_poly.type
_entity_poly.pdbx_seq_one_letter_code
_entity_poly.pdbx_strand_id
1 'polypeptide(L)'
;MGVLITVEGVETEAHIALLREIDVDYLQGYAIARPLPAEAVADFVRTFVLGTGDTNTPLLALYQHMGWVHAAEESAMNHQGYEHAELAACPITTWLHAHASELSEVETLLAEHETVHALSLEILQVRQGGTREDLHRLLNQLHAHNHLFQEGLGQAVKTMRENAEANQ
;
A
#
# COMPACT_ATOMS: atom_id res chain seq x y z
N MET A 1 15.03 0.70 -19.08
CA MET A 1 15.25 -0.71 -19.51
C MET A 1 13.93 -1.23 -20.06
N GLY A 2 13.92 -1.96 -21.18
CA GLY A 2 12.71 -2.52 -21.79
C GLY A 2 12.51 -3.99 -21.43
N VAL A 3 12.32 -4.27 -20.14
CA VAL A 3 12.07 -5.62 -19.63
C VAL A 3 10.60 -5.73 -19.26
N LEU A 4 9.94 -6.77 -19.74
CA LEU A 4 8.54 -7.07 -19.41
C LEU A 4 8.49 -7.92 -18.14
N ILE A 5 7.58 -7.58 -17.23
CA ILE A 5 7.38 -8.24 -15.94
C ILE A 5 6.08 -9.03 -15.99
N THR A 6 6.19 -10.35 -15.77
CA THR A 6 5.04 -11.25 -15.60
C THR A 6 4.96 -11.71 -14.15
N VAL A 7 3.79 -11.58 -13.54
CA VAL A 7 3.51 -12.11 -12.20
C VAL A 7 2.60 -13.34 -12.32
N GLU A 8 3.13 -14.49 -11.91
CA GLU A 8 2.40 -15.75 -11.84
C GLU A 8 1.89 -16.03 -10.43
N GLY A 9 0.83 -16.84 -10.30
CA GLY A 9 0.22 -17.15 -9.00
C GLY A 9 -0.79 -16.09 -8.53
N VAL A 10 -1.43 -15.37 -9.45
CA VAL A 10 -2.50 -14.42 -9.12
C VAL A 10 -3.78 -15.18 -8.77
N GLU A 11 -4.03 -15.37 -7.48
CA GLU A 11 -5.12 -16.22 -6.98
C GLU A 11 -6.40 -15.48 -6.58
N THR A 12 -6.32 -14.18 -6.26
CA THR A 12 -7.46 -13.41 -5.72
C THR A 12 -7.64 -12.06 -6.41
N GLU A 13 -8.84 -11.48 -6.29
CA GLU A 13 -9.13 -10.11 -6.73
C GLU A 13 -8.26 -9.06 -5.99
N ALA A 14 -7.88 -9.35 -4.74
CA ALA A 14 -6.94 -8.52 -3.98
C ALA A 14 -5.54 -8.49 -4.64
N HIS A 15 -5.07 -9.63 -5.18
CA HIS A 15 -3.82 -9.67 -5.94
C HIS A 15 -3.93 -8.83 -7.21
N ILE A 16 -5.07 -8.89 -7.92
CA ILE A 16 -5.29 -8.08 -9.14
C ILE A 16 -5.20 -6.60 -8.83
N ALA A 17 -5.89 -6.11 -7.79
CA ALA A 17 -5.90 -4.69 -7.46
C ALA A 17 -4.49 -4.16 -7.15
N LEU A 18 -3.73 -4.88 -6.33
CA LEU A 18 -2.34 -4.51 -6.00
C LEU A 18 -1.42 -4.54 -7.21
N LEU A 19 -1.46 -5.60 -8.01
CA LEU A 19 -0.52 -5.76 -9.13
C LEU A 19 -0.80 -4.76 -10.25
N ARG A 20 -2.05 -4.31 -10.40
CA ARG A 20 -2.40 -3.19 -11.30
C ARG A 20 -1.82 -1.86 -10.81
N GLU A 21 -1.85 -1.61 -9.50
CA GLU A 21 -1.26 -0.41 -8.90
C GLU A 21 0.28 -0.39 -9.06
N ILE A 22 0.92 -1.55 -8.99
CA ILE A 22 2.37 -1.71 -9.24
C ILE A 22 2.74 -1.52 -10.72
N ASP A 23 1.76 -1.51 -11.63
CA ASP A 23 1.93 -1.36 -13.08
C ASP A 23 2.78 -2.47 -13.73
N VAL A 24 2.49 -3.74 -13.41
CA VAL A 24 3.15 -4.90 -14.05
C VAL A 24 2.55 -5.20 -15.44
N ASP A 25 3.37 -5.72 -16.36
CA ASP A 25 2.96 -5.93 -17.75
C ASP A 25 1.95 -7.08 -17.92
N TYR A 26 2.17 -8.21 -17.23
CA TYR A 26 1.34 -9.41 -17.38
C TYR A 26 1.03 -10.10 -16.06
N LEU A 27 -0.16 -10.69 -16.01
CA LEU A 27 -0.68 -11.45 -14.88
C LEU A 27 -1.06 -12.86 -15.33
N GLN A 28 -0.76 -13.86 -14.50
CA GLN A 28 -1.23 -15.24 -14.69
C GLN A 28 -1.64 -15.86 -13.36
N GLY A 29 -2.82 -16.46 -13.31
CA GLY A 29 -3.26 -17.22 -12.14
C GLY A 29 -4.76 -17.47 -12.11
N TYR A 30 -5.23 -18.10 -11.03
CA TYR A 30 -6.62 -18.54 -10.89
C TYR A 30 -7.64 -17.42 -10.76
N ALA A 31 -7.24 -16.20 -10.38
CA ALA A 31 -8.11 -15.04 -10.45
C ALA A 31 -8.46 -14.66 -11.89
N ILE A 32 -7.62 -15.04 -12.87
CA ILE A 32 -7.83 -14.78 -14.29
C ILE A 32 -8.57 -15.96 -14.90
N ALA A 33 -7.97 -17.15 -14.81
CA ALA A 33 -8.56 -18.41 -15.24
C ALA A 33 -7.79 -19.59 -14.65
N ARG A 34 -8.51 -20.69 -14.38
CA ARG A 34 -7.89 -22.02 -14.23
C ARG A 34 -7.40 -22.51 -15.61
N PRO A 35 -6.49 -23.49 -15.68
CA PRO A 35 -6.05 -24.06 -16.95
C PRO A 35 -7.24 -24.45 -17.83
N LEU A 36 -7.30 -23.89 -19.02
CA LEU A 36 -8.39 -24.07 -19.96
C LEU A 36 -8.03 -25.16 -20.99
N PRO A 37 -9.00 -25.97 -21.45
CA PRO A 37 -8.79 -26.80 -22.63
C PRO A 37 -8.60 -25.92 -23.88
N ALA A 38 -7.90 -26.42 -24.88
CA ALA A 38 -7.46 -25.62 -26.03
C ALA A 38 -8.63 -24.97 -26.80
N GLU A 39 -9.75 -25.67 -26.92
CA GLU A 39 -10.97 -25.20 -27.58
C GLU A 39 -11.64 -24.01 -26.85
N ALA A 40 -11.45 -23.89 -25.54
CA ALA A 40 -12.06 -22.82 -24.74
C ALA A 40 -11.24 -21.51 -24.72
N VAL A 41 -9.95 -21.57 -25.09
CA VAL A 41 -9.05 -20.40 -25.06
C VAL A 41 -9.55 -19.29 -25.97
N ALA A 42 -10.02 -19.64 -27.16
CA ALA A 42 -10.46 -18.65 -28.15
C ALA A 42 -11.68 -17.85 -27.66
N ASP A 43 -12.64 -18.52 -27.01
CA ASP A 43 -13.80 -17.85 -26.42
C ASP A 43 -13.38 -16.99 -25.22
N PHE A 44 -12.55 -17.53 -24.33
CA PHE A 44 -12.03 -16.79 -23.19
C PHE A 44 -11.35 -15.49 -23.61
N VAL A 45 -10.41 -15.53 -24.56
CA VAL A 45 -9.70 -14.33 -25.03
C VAL A 45 -10.65 -13.28 -25.61
N ARG A 46 -11.77 -13.69 -26.22
CA ARG A 46 -12.77 -12.76 -26.79
C ARG A 46 -13.65 -12.10 -25.73
N THR A 47 -13.96 -12.79 -24.64
CA THR A 47 -14.96 -12.33 -23.68
C THR A 47 -14.38 -11.88 -22.34
N PHE A 48 -13.12 -12.23 -22.06
CA PHE A 48 -12.49 -11.90 -20.79
C PHE A 48 -12.27 -10.39 -20.65
N VAL A 49 -12.64 -9.87 -19.48
CA VAL A 49 -12.36 -8.51 -19.05
C VAL A 49 -11.74 -8.60 -17.67
N LEU A 50 -10.51 -8.10 -17.53
CA LEU A 50 -9.85 -8.03 -16.23
C LEU A 50 -10.55 -6.97 -15.38
N GLY A 51 -11.11 -7.39 -14.24
CA GLY A 51 -11.71 -6.49 -13.26
C GLY A 51 -10.70 -5.52 -12.64
N THR A 52 -11.19 -4.57 -11.85
CA THR A 52 -10.35 -3.67 -11.05
C THR A 52 -9.72 -4.38 -9.85
N GLY A 53 -10.19 -5.57 -9.50
CA GLY A 53 -9.83 -6.25 -8.26
C GLY A 53 -10.55 -5.68 -7.03
N ASP A 54 -10.19 -6.23 -5.86
CA ASP A 54 -10.64 -5.73 -4.56
C ASP A 54 -9.69 -4.63 -4.09
N THR A 55 -10.18 -3.39 -4.10
CA THR A 55 -9.40 -2.22 -3.71
C THR A 55 -9.45 -1.93 -2.21
N ASN A 56 -10.28 -2.63 -1.44
CA ASN A 56 -10.44 -2.40 0.00
C ASN A 56 -9.52 -3.32 0.83
N THR A 57 -8.23 -3.36 0.47
CA THR A 57 -7.26 -4.26 1.11
C THR A 57 -6.18 -3.47 1.85
N PRO A 58 -5.70 -3.96 3.01
CA PRO A 58 -4.67 -3.25 3.77
C PRO A 58 -3.35 -3.15 3.00
N LEU A 59 -3.05 -4.16 2.17
CA LEU A 59 -1.81 -4.19 1.41
C LEU A 59 -1.81 -3.18 0.25
N LEU A 60 -2.93 -3.02 -0.47
CA LEU A 60 -3.05 -1.98 -1.48
C LEU A 60 -2.99 -0.59 -0.85
N ALA A 61 -3.73 -0.38 0.23
CA ALA A 61 -3.71 0.88 0.96
C ALA A 61 -2.27 1.23 1.43
N LEU A 62 -1.54 0.24 1.96
CA LEU A 62 -0.16 0.40 2.40
C LEU A 62 0.76 0.73 1.23
N TYR A 63 0.63 0.05 0.09
CA TYR A 63 1.43 0.34 -1.10
C TYR A 63 1.26 1.78 -1.57
N GLN A 64 0.02 2.25 -1.67
CA GLN A 64 -0.30 3.62 -2.08
C GLN A 64 0.26 4.65 -1.08
N HIS A 65 0.11 4.38 0.23
CA HIS A 65 0.70 5.20 1.29
C HIS A 65 2.24 5.26 1.20
N MET A 66 2.89 4.13 0.92
CA MET A 66 4.35 4.06 0.80
C MET A 66 4.90 4.87 -0.38
N GLY A 67 4.14 5.02 -1.46
CA GLY A 67 4.49 5.95 -2.54
C GLY A 67 4.65 7.39 -2.03
N TRP A 68 3.86 7.79 -1.04
CA TRP A 68 3.88 9.14 -0.47
C TRP A 68 5.02 9.33 0.52
N VAL A 69 5.25 8.33 1.38
CA VAL A 69 6.40 8.31 2.31
C VAL A 69 7.69 8.40 1.51
N HIS A 70 7.81 7.60 0.45
CA HIS A 70 8.99 7.63 -0.41
C HIS A 70 9.17 9.00 -1.08
N ALA A 71 8.09 9.60 -1.59
CA ALA A 71 8.19 10.92 -2.20
C ALA A 71 8.59 12.02 -1.19
N ALA A 72 8.16 11.92 0.08
CA ALA A 72 8.61 12.81 1.15
C ALA A 72 10.13 12.65 1.41
N GLU A 73 10.61 11.41 1.48
CA GLU A 73 12.05 11.09 1.61
C GLU A 73 12.86 11.60 0.41
N GLU A 74 12.40 11.35 -0.81
CA GLU A 74 13.07 11.84 -2.03
C GLU A 74 13.10 13.36 -2.10
N SER A 75 12.05 14.03 -1.63
CA SER A 75 12.00 15.49 -1.60
C SER A 75 13.16 16.08 -0.78
N ALA A 76 13.58 15.40 0.29
CA ALA A 76 14.71 15.78 1.13
C ALA A 76 16.04 15.74 0.37
N MET A 77 16.18 14.85 -0.61
CA MET A 77 17.42 14.65 -1.37
C MET A 77 17.45 15.46 -2.67
N ASN A 78 16.36 15.42 -3.42
CA ASN A 78 16.33 15.82 -4.84
C ASN A 78 15.58 17.12 -5.12
N HIS A 79 15.04 17.76 -4.08
CA HIS A 79 14.26 18.98 -4.20
C HIS A 79 13.06 18.90 -5.17
N GLN A 80 12.57 17.71 -5.50
CA GLN A 80 11.37 17.59 -6.33
C GLN A 80 10.13 18.01 -5.53
N GLY A 81 9.16 18.60 -6.24
CA GLY A 81 7.85 18.88 -5.67
C GLY A 81 7.04 17.59 -5.68
N TYR A 82 6.37 17.31 -4.58
CA TYR A 82 5.43 16.19 -4.48
C TYR A 82 4.16 16.70 -3.80
N GLU A 83 3.00 16.24 -4.29
CA GLU A 83 1.71 16.56 -3.68
C GLU A 83 1.56 15.75 -2.40
N HIS A 84 1.75 16.40 -1.25
CA HIS A 84 1.43 15.79 0.03
C HIS A 84 -0.07 15.50 0.08
N ALA A 85 -0.44 14.24 0.24
CA ALA A 85 -1.82 13.89 0.48
C ALA A 85 -2.18 14.15 1.95
N GLU A 86 -3.29 14.87 2.14
CA GLU A 86 -3.84 15.11 3.47
C GLU A 86 -4.12 13.78 4.18
N LEU A 87 -3.88 13.74 5.50
CA LEU A 87 -4.13 12.56 6.33
C LEU A 87 -5.53 11.96 6.11
N ALA A 88 -6.54 12.82 5.94
CA ALA A 88 -7.93 12.40 5.71
C ALA A 88 -8.16 11.75 4.33
N ALA A 89 -7.32 12.06 3.34
CA ALA A 89 -7.37 11.47 2.01
C ALA A 89 -6.49 10.20 1.90
N CYS A 90 -5.80 9.81 2.97
CA CYS A 90 -4.93 8.65 2.96
C CYS A 90 -5.72 7.33 2.80
N PRO A 91 -5.35 6.46 1.83
CA PRO A 91 -5.95 5.14 1.68
C PRO A 91 -5.87 4.32 2.97
N ILE A 92 -4.75 4.41 3.69
CA ILE A 92 -4.57 3.73 4.98
C ILE A 92 -5.51 4.30 6.05
N THR A 93 -5.64 5.62 6.18
CA THR A 93 -6.61 6.23 7.11
C THR A 93 -8.02 5.73 6.82
N THR A 94 -8.42 5.76 5.54
CA THR A 94 -9.74 5.29 5.11
C THR A 94 -9.94 3.83 5.47
N TRP A 95 -8.96 2.98 5.20
CA TRP A 95 -9.02 1.54 5.47
C TRP A 95 -9.06 1.24 6.98
N LEU A 96 -8.20 1.88 7.79
CA LEU A 96 -8.16 1.71 9.25
C LEU A 96 -9.50 2.09 9.89
N HIS A 97 -10.11 3.20 9.46
CA HIS A 97 -11.41 3.61 9.99
C HIS A 97 -12.54 2.66 9.57
N ALA A 98 -12.52 2.17 8.32
CA ALA A 98 -13.54 1.24 7.85
C ALA A 98 -13.52 -0.10 8.60
N HIS A 99 -12.35 -0.56 9.08
CA HIS A 99 -12.18 -1.84 9.76
C HIS A 99 -11.86 -1.69 11.25
N ALA A 100 -12.10 -0.52 11.84
CA ALA A 100 -11.70 -0.22 13.21
C ALA A 100 -12.28 -1.18 14.25
N SER A 101 -13.48 -1.72 14.01
CA SER A 101 -14.12 -2.70 14.90
C SER A 101 -13.51 -4.10 14.83
N GLU A 102 -12.76 -4.40 13.77
CA GLU A 102 -12.16 -5.72 13.52
C GLU A 102 -10.67 -5.76 13.87
N LEU A 103 -10.05 -4.59 14.04
CA LEU A 103 -8.63 -4.42 14.31
C LEU A 103 -8.36 -4.28 15.80
N SER A 104 -7.43 -5.09 16.31
CA SER A 104 -6.84 -4.90 17.62
C SER A 104 -5.93 -3.66 17.62
N GLU A 105 -5.99 -2.87 18.70
CA GLU A 105 -5.08 -1.72 18.92
C GLU A 105 -5.11 -0.67 17.78
N VAL A 106 -6.25 -0.48 17.13
CA VAL A 106 -6.41 0.48 16.02
C VAL A 106 -6.05 1.92 16.41
N GLU A 107 -6.28 2.33 17.65
CA GLU A 107 -5.90 3.66 18.14
C GLU A 107 -4.38 3.88 18.12
N THR A 108 -3.59 2.86 18.49
CA THR A 108 -2.13 2.90 18.41
C THR A 108 -1.67 3.00 16.96
N LEU A 109 -2.29 2.24 16.05
CA LEU A 109 -1.98 2.31 14.62
C LEU A 109 -2.26 3.68 14.03
N LEU A 110 -3.40 4.28 14.38
CA LEU A 110 -3.77 5.62 13.95
C LEU A 110 -2.75 6.65 14.46
N ALA A 111 -2.32 6.57 15.73
CA ALA A 111 -1.34 7.49 16.29
C ALA A 111 0.05 7.39 15.62
N GLU A 112 0.53 6.17 15.34
CA GLU A 112 1.78 5.97 14.61
C GLU A 112 1.68 6.49 13.17
N HIS A 113 0.56 6.21 12.50
CA HIS A 113 0.29 6.71 11.14
C HIS A 113 0.20 8.23 11.06
N GLU A 114 -0.47 8.88 12.03
CA GLU A 114 -0.52 10.35 12.16
C GLU A 114 0.88 10.93 12.32
N THR A 115 1.74 10.27 13.10
CA THR A 115 3.13 10.68 13.31
C THR A 115 3.94 10.61 12.00
N VAL A 116 3.76 9.56 11.19
CA VAL A 116 4.39 9.44 9.86
C VAL A 116 3.99 10.61 8.95
N HIS A 117 2.71 10.97 8.91
CA HIS A 117 2.24 12.12 8.13
C HIS A 117 2.81 13.46 8.65
N ALA A 118 2.82 13.66 9.98
CA ALA A 118 3.36 14.87 10.59
C ALA A 118 4.85 15.06 10.28
N LEU A 119 5.65 13.99 10.43
CA LEU A 119 7.08 14.01 10.09
C LEU A 119 7.33 14.28 8.61
N SER A 120 6.51 13.71 7.72
CA SER A 120 6.59 13.97 6.28
C SER A 120 6.35 15.44 5.94
N LEU A 121 5.38 16.09 6.62
CA LEU A 121 5.14 17.54 6.48
C LEU A 121 6.30 18.37 7.04
N GLU A 122 6.84 18.00 8.20
CA GLU A 122 8.00 18.68 8.79
C GLU A 122 9.23 18.63 7.88
N ILE A 123 9.49 17.47 7.25
CA ILE A 123 10.58 17.30 6.27
C ILE A 123 10.44 18.29 5.11
N LEU A 124 9.22 18.43 4.57
CA LEU A 124 8.93 19.38 3.49
C LEU A 124 9.17 20.84 3.90
N GLN A 125 8.83 21.18 5.15
CA GLN A 125 9.03 22.53 5.69
C GLN A 125 10.53 22.81 5.95
N VAL A 126 11.22 21.92 6.64
CA VAL A 126 12.64 22.04 7.00
C VAL A 126 13.53 22.12 5.77
N ARG A 127 13.16 21.46 4.67
CA ARG A 127 13.89 21.57 3.40
C ARG A 127 14.05 23.02 2.91
N GLN A 128 13.10 23.91 3.20
CA GLN A 128 13.11 25.29 2.67
C GLN A 128 14.09 26.23 3.39
N GLY A 129 14.66 25.84 4.53
CA GLY A 129 15.58 26.72 5.27
C GLY A 129 16.21 26.15 6.55
N GLY A 130 16.02 24.85 6.83
CA GLY A 130 16.61 24.16 7.96
C GLY A 130 17.97 23.54 7.66
N THR A 131 18.56 22.90 8.67
CA THR A 131 19.91 22.33 8.54
C THR A 131 19.86 20.90 8.00
N ARG A 132 21.00 20.43 7.46
CA ARG A 132 21.17 19.02 7.07
C ARG A 132 21.02 18.06 8.26
N GLU A 133 21.41 18.50 9.46
CA GLU A 133 21.27 17.71 10.70
C GLU A 133 19.79 17.54 11.08
N ASP A 134 19.00 18.61 10.97
CA ASP A 134 17.54 18.56 11.20
C ASP A 134 16.86 17.57 10.25
N LEU A 135 17.21 17.65 8.96
CA LEU A 135 16.65 16.79 7.94
C LEU A 135 17.02 15.31 8.18
N HIS A 136 18.28 15.04 8.56
CA HIS A 136 18.71 13.69 8.87
C HIS A 136 18.02 13.12 10.12
N ARG A 137 17.84 13.95 11.16
CA ARG A 137 17.08 13.56 12.36
C ARG A 137 15.63 13.22 12.01
N LEU A 138 14.95 14.06 11.23
CA LEU A 138 13.56 13.83 10.83
C LEU A 138 13.39 12.58 9.98
N LEU A 139 14.28 12.33 9.02
CA LEU A 139 14.27 11.09 8.22
C LEU A 139 14.45 9.84 9.10
N ASN A 140 15.35 9.88 10.08
CA ASN A 140 15.52 8.76 11.01
C ASN A 140 14.26 8.51 11.85
N GLN A 141 13.55 9.56 12.27
CA GLN A 141 12.27 9.43 12.98
C GLN A 141 11.18 8.88 12.06
N LEU A 142 11.09 9.38 10.82
CA LEU A 142 10.12 8.91 9.83
C LEU A 142 10.27 7.41 9.59
N HIS A 143 11.49 6.93 9.34
CA HIS A 143 11.75 5.51 9.15
C HIS A 143 11.37 4.67 10.37
N ALA A 144 11.67 5.15 11.58
CA ALA A 144 11.35 4.44 12.81
C ALA A 144 9.83 4.30 13.02
N HIS A 145 9.08 5.39 12.88
CA HIS A 145 7.62 5.38 13.01
C HIS A 145 6.94 4.60 11.88
N ASN A 146 7.44 4.71 10.64
CA ASN A 146 6.93 3.93 9.52
C ASN A 146 7.14 2.41 9.75
N HIS A 147 8.29 2.00 10.28
CA HIS A 147 8.53 0.61 10.63
C HIS A 147 7.57 0.12 11.72
N LEU A 148 7.41 0.89 12.81
CA LEU A 148 6.48 0.54 13.89
C LEU A 148 5.04 0.42 13.39
N PHE A 149 4.62 1.37 12.55
CA PHE A 149 3.30 1.34 11.91
C PHE A 149 3.11 0.08 11.05
N GLN A 150 4.07 -0.26 10.19
CA GLN A 150 3.98 -1.43 9.32
C GLN A 150 3.96 -2.75 10.10
N GLU A 151 4.79 -2.87 11.13
CA GLU A 151 4.83 -4.04 12.00
C GLU A 151 3.49 -4.20 12.74
N GLY A 152 2.98 -3.11 13.33
CA GLY A 152 1.68 -3.08 13.99
C GLY A 152 0.52 -3.44 13.05
N LEU A 153 0.49 -2.86 11.85
CA LEU A 153 -0.53 -3.14 10.83
C LEU A 153 -0.49 -4.62 10.43
N GLY A 154 0.70 -5.17 10.20
CA GLY A 154 0.88 -6.59 9.87
C GLY A 154 0.34 -7.51 10.96
N GLN A 155 0.62 -7.19 12.22
CA GLN A 155 0.13 -7.97 13.36
C GLN A 155 -1.40 -7.84 13.52
N ALA A 156 -1.96 -6.63 13.41
CA ALA A 156 -3.40 -6.42 13.52
C ALA A 156 -4.18 -7.13 12.41
N VAL A 157 -3.70 -7.06 11.15
CA VAL A 157 -4.32 -7.76 10.01
C VAL A 157 -4.23 -9.29 10.18
N LYS A 158 -3.12 -9.80 10.70
CA LYS A 158 -2.97 -11.22 11.00
C LYS A 158 -4.00 -11.67 12.04
N THR A 159 -4.12 -10.95 13.15
CA THR A 159 -5.08 -11.25 14.22
C THR A 159 -6.52 -11.12 13.73
N MET A 160 -6.83 -10.12 12.91
CA MET A 160 -8.14 -9.96 12.26
C MET A 160 -8.51 -11.20 11.43
N ARG A 161 -7.58 -11.73 10.63
CA ARG A 161 -7.80 -12.94 9.83
C ARG A 161 -7.99 -14.19 10.70
N GLU A 162 -7.16 -14.37 11.72
CA GLU A 162 -7.28 -15.49 12.66
C GLU A 162 -8.64 -15.49 13.37
N ASN A 163 -9.14 -14.31 13.77
CA ASN A 163 -10.47 -14.15 14.36
C ASN A 163 -11.60 -14.46 13.37
N ALA A 164 -11.44 -14.07 12.11
CA ALA A 164 -12.41 -14.37 11.06
C ALA A 164 -12.50 -15.87 10.75
N GLU A 165 -11.39 -16.60 10.81
CA GLU A 165 -11.33 -18.06 10.64
C GLU A 165 -11.91 -18.81 11.85
N ALA A 166 -11.71 -18.31 13.07
CA ALA A 166 -12.25 -18.92 14.29
C ALA A 166 -13.78 -18.79 14.43
N ASN A 167 -14.39 -17.83 13.72
CA ASN A 167 -15.84 -17.56 13.72
C ASN A 167 -16.60 -18.24 12.56
N GLN A 168 -15.94 -19.06 11.74
CA GLN A 168 -16.51 -19.84 10.63
C GLN A 168 -16.68 -21.32 11.00
#